data_AF-A0ABD4RWM3-F1
#
_entry.id   AF-A0ABD4RWM3-F1
#
_cell.length_a   1.000
_cell.length_b   1.000
_cell.length_c   1.000
_cell.angle_alpha   90.00
_cell.angle_beta   90.00
_cell.angle_gamma   90.00
#
_symmetry.space_group_name_H-M   'P 1'
#
loop_
_entity.id
_entity.type
_entity.pdbx_description
1 polymer ?
#
loop_
_entity_poly.entity_id
_entity_poly.type
_entity_poly.pdbx_seq_one_letter_code
_entity_poly.pdbx_strand_id
1 'polypeptide(L)'
;MQKREMIELLQNIEDESEIDSLLENLDLFKSKELKIPTIDEFKSLILSDSNFKSFMDKENSKYYSEKLERFKKNDMQTLINAEVLKRTSTNETEEQKAIRELNEKLDRLEKEKRHTEMISKYKDILVEKKIPTNLIEYLLSDDDEKTNANIDIFENSMKKYIQSRVDERIKDGSYTPPGKEGDNELSEVRKQIKQGLNSF
;
A
#
# COMPACT_ATOMS: atom_id res chain seq x y z
N MET A 1 -51.91 -22.33 39.49
CA MET A 1 -52.92 -23.39 39.31
C MET A 1 -52.71 -24.46 40.36
N GLN A 2 -53.74 -24.79 41.14
CA GLN A 2 -53.71 -25.92 42.07
C GLN A 2 -53.97 -27.25 41.33
N LYS A 3 -53.56 -28.38 41.92
CA LYS A 3 -53.77 -29.72 41.33
C LYS A 3 -55.24 -29.98 40.94
N ARG A 4 -56.19 -29.49 41.74
CA ARG A 4 -57.63 -29.66 41.50
C ARG A 4 -58.09 -28.91 40.24
N GLU A 5 -57.65 -27.67 40.08
CA GLU A 5 -57.95 -26.82 38.92
C GLU A 5 -57.40 -27.44 37.62
N MET A 6 -56.20 -28.04 37.66
CA MET A 6 -55.64 -28.74 36.50
C MET A 6 -56.46 -29.96 36.10
N ILE A 7 -56.89 -30.75 37.08
CA ILE A 7 -57.67 -31.97 36.83
C ILE A 7 -59.03 -31.60 36.23
N GLU A 8 -59.65 -30.53 36.69
CA GLU A 8 -60.92 -30.03 36.15
C GLU A 8 -60.76 -29.54 34.70
N LEU A 9 -59.67 -28.86 34.36
CA LEU A 9 -59.36 -28.48 32.98
C LEU A 9 -59.16 -29.70 32.08
N LEU A 10 -58.49 -30.74 32.57
CA LEU A 10 -58.27 -31.99 31.83
C LEU A 10 -59.51 -32.90 31.76
N GLN A 11 -60.48 -32.74 32.65
CA GLN A 11 -61.73 -33.50 32.63
C GLN A 11 -62.74 -32.94 31.63
N ASN A 12 -62.62 -31.66 31.28
CA ASN A 12 -63.53 -30.97 30.35
C ASN A 12 -63.09 -31.07 28.88
N ILE A 13 -62.03 -31.84 28.59
CA ILE A 13 -61.50 -32.04 27.24
C ILE A 13 -61.77 -33.47 26.76
N GLU A 14 -61.89 -33.63 25.44
CA GLU A 14 -61.98 -34.95 24.82
C GLU A 14 -60.63 -35.68 24.91
N ASP A 15 -60.67 -37.00 25.08
CA ASP A 15 -59.49 -37.84 25.32
C ASP A 15 -58.42 -37.77 24.21
N GLU A 16 -58.80 -37.36 22.99
CA GLU A 16 -57.91 -37.26 21.82
C GLU A 16 -57.43 -35.82 21.53
N SER A 17 -57.78 -34.85 22.37
CA SER A 17 -57.43 -33.44 22.13
C SER A 17 -55.95 -33.13 22.42
N GLU A 18 -55.35 -32.26 21.61
CA GLU A 18 -53.95 -31.82 21.78
C GLU A 18 -53.80 -30.91 22.99
N ILE A 19 -53.12 -31.42 24.02
CA ILE A 19 -52.91 -30.74 25.30
C ILE A 19 -52.00 -29.51 25.14
N ASP A 20 -51.05 -29.53 24.21
CA ASP A 20 -50.04 -28.46 24.04
C ASP A 20 -50.68 -27.10 23.71
N SER A 21 -51.67 -27.07 22.82
CA SER A 21 -52.42 -25.86 22.45
C SER A 21 -53.22 -25.25 23.62
N LEU A 22 -53.65 -26.08 24.58
CA LEU A 22 -54.35 -25.62 25.79
C LEU A 22 -53.37 -25.08 26.84
N LEU A 23 -52.19 -25.69 26.94
CA LEU A 23 -51.10 -25.24 27.80
C LEU A 23 -50.57 -23.86 27.36
N GLU A 24 -50.47 -23.60 26.07
CA GLU A 24 -50.04 -22.29 25.54
C GLU A 24 -50.98 -21.13 25.91
N ASN A 25 -52.28 -21.42 26.07
CA ASN A 25 -53.29 -20.40 26.37
C ASN A 25 -53.41 -20.06 27.87
N LEU A 26 -52.88 -20.92 28.74
CA LEU A 26 -52.88 -20.74 30.19
C LEU A 26 -51.93 -19.60 30.60
N ASP A 27 -52.39 -18.77 31.54
CA ASP A 27 -51.59 -17.67 32.09
C ASP A 27 -50.28 -18.15 32.74
N LEU A 28 -50.13 -19.43 33.07
CA LEU A 28 -48.85 -20.02 33.52
C LEU A 28 -47.75 -19.95 32.46
N PHE A 29 -48.11 -20.00 31.17
CA PHE A 29 -47.16 -19.92 30.05
C PHE A 29 -47.10 -18.51 29.45
N LYS A 30 -48.17 -17.70 29.60
CA LYS A 30 -48.14 -16.26 29.26
C LYS A 30 -47.40 -15.39 30.30
N SER A 31 -47.45 -15.77 31.59
CA SER A 31 -46.79 -15.07 32.71
C SER A 31 -45.42 -15.63 33.08
N LYS A 32 -44.98 -16.69 32.40
CA LYS A 32 -43.55 -16.82 32.17
C LYS A 32 -43.20 -15.69 31.21
N GLU A 33 -42.99 -14.48 31.76
CA GLU A 33 -41.76 -13.77 31.42
C GLU A 33 -40.74 -14.88 31.21
N LEU A 34 -40.24 -15.09 29.99
CA LEU A 34 -39.08 -15.96 29.80
C LEU A 34 -38.13 -15.47 30.87
N LYS A 35 -38.01 -16.23 31.97
CA LYS A 35 -37.17 -15.83 33.08
C LYS A 35 -35.81 -15.90 32.43
N ILE A 36 -35.34 -14.77 31.95
CA ILE A 36 -33.99 -14.61 31.45
C ILE A 36 -33.20 -15.07 32.66
N PRO A 37 -32.56 -16.24 32.59
CA PRO A 37 -31.94 -16.80 33.76
C PRO A 37 -31.01 -15.72 34.29
N THR A 38 -31.15 -15.43 35.57
CA THR A 38 -30.21 -14.54 36.24
C THR A 38 -28.81 -15.07 36.00
N ILE A 39 -27.80 -14.20 36.07
CA ILE A 39 -26.41 -14.59 35.80
C ILE A 39 -26.01 -15.82 36.64
N ASP A 40 -26.54 -15.94 37.86
CA ASP A 40 -26.24 -17.06 38.75
C ASP A 40 -26.99 -18.36 38.37
N GLU A 41 -28.23 -18.26 37.87
CA GLU A 41 -28.94 -19.41 37.29
C GLU A 41 -28.24 -19.89 36.01
N PHE A 42 -27.77 -18.97 35.16
CA PHE A 42 -27.02 -19.30 33.95
C PHE A 42 -25.68 -19.97 34.28
N LYS A 43 -24.93 -19.47 35.28
CA LYS A 43 -23.73 -20.16 35.79
C LYS A 43 -24.05 -21.56 36.28
N SER A 44 -25.15 -21.72 37.03
CA SER A 44 -25.59 -23.03 37.51
C SER A 44 -25.89 -23.99 36.34
N LEU A 45 -26.53 -23.51 35.27
CA LEU A 45 -26.80 -24.29 34.06
C LEU A 45 -25.51 -24.72 33.35
N ILE A 46 -24.53 -23.82 33.19
CA ILE A 46 -23.23 -24.17 32.60
C ILE A 46 -22.51 -25.23 33.44
N LEU A 47 -22.64 -25.19 34.76
CA LEU A 47 -21.97 -26.12 35.67
C LEU A 47 -22.68 -27.49 35.76
N SER A 48 -24.00 -27.51 35.64
CA SER A 48 -24.83 -28.70 35.85
C SER A 48 -25.12 -29.48 34.57
N ASP A 49 -25.21 -28.82 33.42
CA ASP A 49 -25.55 -29.45 32.15
C ASP A 49 -24.33 -29.64 31.23
N SER A 50 -24.17 -30.88 30.74
CA SER A 50 -23.03 -31.27 29.90
C SER A 50 -23.00 -30.58 28.54
N ASN A 51 -24.14 -30.25 27.94
CA ASN A 51 -24.22 -29.58 26.63
C ASN A 51 -23.85 -28.11 26.77
N PHE A 52 -24.40 -27.42 27.78
CA PHE A 52 -24.05 -26.03 28.07
C PHE A 52 -22.58 -25.89 28.43
N LYS A 53 -22.05 -26.81 29.24
CA LYS A 53 -20.61 -26.87 29.54
C LYS A 53 -19.76 -27.04 28.28
N SER A 54 -20.08 -28.02 27.44
CA SER A 54 -19.31 -28.32 26.23
C SER A 54 -19.34 -27.16 25.22
N PHE A 55 -20.47 -26.49 25.08
CA PHE A 55 -20.60 -25.30 24.23
C PHE A 55 -19.73 -24.15 24.77
N MET A 56 -19.82 -23.86 26.07
CA MET A 56 -19.02 -22.81 26.70
C MET A 56 -17.53 -23.13 26.62
N ASP A 57 -17.11 -24.38 26.82
CA ASP A 57 -15.72 -24.80 26.70
C ASP A 57 -15.18 -24.60 25.28
N LYS A 58 -15.98 -24.89 24.25
CA LYS A 58 -15.60 -24.67 22.85
C LYS A 58 -15.43 -23.18 22.53
N GLU A 59 -16.39 -22.35 22.92
CA GLU A 59 -16.32 -20.89 22.70
C GLU A 59 -15.17 -20.26 23.48
N ASN A 60 -14.98 -20.66 24.75
CA ASN A 60 -13.85 -20.26 25.57
C ASN A 60 -12.53 -20.67 24.91
N SER A 61 -12.40 -21.91 24.46
CA SER A 61 -11.19 -22.40 23.79
C SER A 61 -10.85 -21.57 22.55
N LYS A 62 -11.85 -21.24 21.72
CA LYS A 62 -11.66 -20.39 20.54
C LYS A 62 -11.21 -18.99 20.94
N TYR A 63 -11.92 -18.36 21.88
CA TYR A 63 -11.60 -17.02 22.37
C TYR A 63 -10.19 -16.94 22.97
N TYR A 64 -9.83 -17.89 23.83
CA TYR A 64 -8.51 -17.96 24.44
C TYR A 64 -7.43 -18.28 23.42
N SER A 65 -7.69 -19.14 22.42
CA SER A 65 -6.74 -19.42 21.34
C SER A 65 -6.44 -18.18 20.51
N GLU A 66 -7.46 -17.45 20.08
CA GLU A 66 -7.30 -16.20 19.32
C GLU A 66 -6.58 -15.11 20.14
N LYS A 67 -6.93 -14.98 21.42
CA LYS A 67 -6.25 -14.05 22.34
C LYS A 67 -4.79 -14.44 22.55
N LEU A 68 -4.51 -15.73 22.69
CA LEU A 68 -3.17 -16.26 22.86
C LEU A 68 -2.33 -16.04 21.59
N GLU A 69 -2.88 -16.27 20.40
CA GLU A 69 -2.21 -15.95 19.13
C GLU A 69 -1.91 -14.46 18.99
N ARG A 70 -2.88 -13.59 19.31
CA ARG A 70 -2.68 -12.13 19.29
C ARG A 70 -1.60 -11.72 20.28
N PHE A 71 -1.62 -12.26 21.49
CA PHE A 71 -0.60 -12.02 22.50
C PHE A 71 0.79 -12.49 22.02
N LYS A 72 0.90 -13.70 21.48
CA LYS A 72 2.13 -14.24 20.90
C LYS A 72 2.68 -13.36 19.77
N LYS A 73 1.80 -12.83 18.91
CA LYS A 73 2.19 -12.01 17.75
C LYS A 73 2.60 -10.59 18.14
N ASN A 74 1.91 -9.97 19.09
CA ASN A 74 2.04 -8.53 19.34
C ASN A 74 2.80 -8.21 20.63
N ASP A 75 2.56 -8.96 21.71
CA ASP A 75 3.01 -8.58 23.06
C ASP A 75 4.17 -9.46 23.57
N MET A 76 4.21 -10.73 23.15
CA MET A 76 5.22 -11.69 23.61
C MET A 76 6.63 -11.27 23.21
N GLN A 77 6.82 -10.74 21.99
CA GLN A 77 8.14 -10.26 21.57
C GLN A 77 8.62 -9.08 22.42
N THR A 78 7.71 -8.18 22.80
CA THR A 78 8.02 -7.03 23.67
C THR A 78 8.44 -7.47 25.06
N LEU A 79 7.76 -8.46 25.64
CA LEU A 79 8.11 -9.02 26.95
C LEU A 79 9.41 -9.81 26.91
N ILE A 80 9.66 -10.58 25.85
CA ILE A 80 10.94 -11.27 25.63
C ILE A 80 12.06 -10.24 25.54
N ASN A 81 11.91 -9.21 24.72
CA ASN A 81 12.91 -8.16 24.56
C ASN A 81 13.17 -7.43 25.88
N ALA A 82 12.12 -7.12 26.66
CA ALA A 82 12.25 -6.45 27.96
C ALA A 82 12.92 -7.34 29.02
N GLU A 83 12.60 -8.64 29.07
CA GLU A 83 13.22 -9.58 30.00
C GLU A 83 14.66 -9.91 29.61
N VAL A 84 14.94 -10.06 28.31
CA VAL A 84 16.30 -10.16 27.76
C VAL A 84 17.09 -8.92 28.16
N LEU A 85 16.56 -7.72 27.95
CA LEU A 85 17.22 -6.46 28.31
C LEU A 85 17.49 -6.37 29.82
N LYS A 86 16.52 -6.75 30.66
CA LYS A 86 16.68 -6.80 32.12
C LYS A 86 17.74 -7.77 32.59
N ARG A 87 17.79 -8.98 32.00
CA ARG A 87 18.73 -10.03 32.43
C ARG A 87 20.13 -9.85 31.88
N THR A 88 20.24 -9.27 30.69
CA THR A 88 21.53 -9.17 30.00
C THR A 88 22.30 -7.90 30.34
N SER A 89 21.65 -6.74 30.52
CA SER A 89 22.29 -5.42 30.72
C SER A 89 23.39 -5.00 29.72
N THR A 90 23.94 -5.91 28.91
CA THR A 90 24.92 -5.76 27.83
C THR A 90 25.16 -7.17 27.25
N ASN A 91 25.18 -7.26 25.92
CA ASN A 91 25.56 -8.41 25.10
C ASN A 91 24.46 -9.45 24.80
N GLU A 92 23.95 -9.32 23.59
CA GLU A 92 23.44 -10.42 22.77
C GLU A 92 24.33 -11.67 22.91
N THR A 93 23.73 -12.86 22.95
CA THR A 93 24.50 -14.10 22.79
C THR A 93 25.24 -14.08 21.44
N GLU A 94 26.43 -14.69 21.36
CA GLU A 94 27.24 -14.70 20.13
C GLU A 94 26.45 -15.19 18.91
N GLU A 95 25.57 -16.17 19.10
CA GLU A 95 24.68 -16.70 18.07
C GLU A 95 23.65 -15.67 17.57
N GLN A 96 23.08 -14.86 18.48
CA GLN A 96 22.11 -13.82 18.12
C GLN A 96 22.79 -12.63 17.42
N LYS A 97 23.98 -12.26 17.89
CA LYS A 97 24.81 -11.24 17.25
C LYS A 97 25.23 -11.70 15.84
N ALA A 98 25.63 -12.97 15.70
CA ALA A 98 26.00 -13.55 14.40
C ALA A 98 24.81 -13.58 13.43
N ILE A 99 23.61 -13.96 13.89
CA ILE A 99 22.40 -13.97 13.05
C ILE A 99 22.02 -12.55 12.62
N ARG A 100 22.06 -11.57 13.54
CA ARG A 100 21.77 -10.16 13.19
C ARG A 100 22.78 -9.64 12.17
N GLU A 101 24.07 -9.88 12.40
CA GLU A 101 25.13 -9.43 11.49
C GLU A 101 25.05 -10.13 10.12
N LEU A 102 24.70 -11.42 10.07
CA LEU A 102 24.42 -12.16 8.84
C LEU A 102 23.22 -11.57 8.09
N ASN A 103 22.11 -11.31 8.78
CA ASN A 103 20.93 -10.71 8.16
C ASN A 103 21.20 -9.31 7.63
N GLU A 104 21.86 -8.45 8.42
CA GLU A 104 22.26 -7.12 7.97
C GLU A 104 23.23 -7.17 6.78
N LYS A 105 24.14 -8.14 6.75
CA LYS A 105 25.06 -8.35 5.62
C LYS A 105 24.31 -8.83 4.38
N LEU A 106 23.34 -9.73 4.53
CA LEU A 106 22.48 -10.17 3.43
C LEU A 106 21.64 -9.02 2.87
N ASP A 107 21.01 -8.23 3.73
CA ASP A 107 20.21 -7.07 3.30
C ASP A 107 21.05 -6.04 2.55
N ARG A 108 22.29 -5.78 3.01
CA ARG A 108 23.24 -4.91 2.30
C ARG A 108 23.61 -5.48 0.94
N LEU A 109 23.98 -6.76 0.88
CA LEU A 109 24.35 -7.44 -0.37
C LEU A 109 23.19 -7.48 -1.36
N GLU A 110 21.96 -7.69 -0.91
CA GLU A 110 20.78 -7.66 -1.76
C GLU A 110 20.53 -6.26 -2.32
N LYS A 111 20.68 -5.21 -1.50
CA LYS A 111 20.55 -3.82 -1.97
C LYS A 111 21.63 -3.48 -2.99
N GLU A 112 22.89 -3.81 -2.72
CA GLU A 112 24.00 -3.59 -3.65
C GLU A 112 23.83 -4.38 -4.95
N LYS A 113 23.35 -5.63 -4.87
CA LYS A 113 23.05 -6.45 -6.04
C LYS A 113 21.94 -5.85 -6.88
N ARG A 114 20.80 -5.50 -6.27
CA ARG A 114 19.70 -4.81 -6.97
C ARG A 114 20.17 -3.52 -7.63
N HIS A 115 20.98 -2.73 -6.94
CA HIS A 115 21.56 -1.50 -7.48
C HIS A 115 22.50 -1.76 -8.67
N THR A 116 23.36 -2.78 -8.58
CA THR A 116 24.28 -3.16 -9.66
C THR A 116 23.53 -3.71 -10.88
N GLU A 117 22.48 -4.49 -10.66
CA GLU A 117 21.59 -4.99 -11.71
C GLU A 117 20.86 -3.84 -12.42
N MET A 118 20.34 -2.86 -11.66
CA MET A 118 19.74 -1.65 -12.22
C MET A 118 20.75 -0.85 -13.04
N ILE A 119 21.95 -0.60 -12.51
CA ILE A 119 23.02 0.09 -13.25
C ILE A 119 23.35 -0.65 -14.55
N SER A 120 23.48 -1.97 -14.50
CA SER A 120 23.81 -2.76 -15.70
C SER A 120 22.71 -2.65 -16.76
N LYS A 121 21.45 -2.80 -16.36
CA LYS A 121 20.28 -2.67 -17.23
C LYS A 121 20.19 -1.28 -17.88
N TYR A 122 20.39 -0.22 -17.11
CA TYR A 122 20.26 1.14 -17.61
C TYR A 122 21.48 1.65 -18.34
N LYS A 123 22.66 1.05 -18.16
CA LYS A 123 23.86 1.40 -18.92
C LYS A 123 23.67 1.18 -20.41
N ASP A 124 23.03 0.08 -20.80
CA ASP A 124 22.74 -0.22 -22.21
C ASP A 124 21.74 0.79 -22.79
N ILE A 125 20.68 1.12 -22.04
CA ILE A 125 19.68 2.12 -22.42
C ILE A 125 20.29 3.51 -22.61
N LEU A 126 21.20 3.93 -21.72
CA LEU A 126 21.90 5.22 -21.85
C LEU A 126 22.78 5.25 -23.10
N VAL A 127 23.48 4.16 -23.42
CA VAL A 127 24.30 4.05 -24.64
C VAL A 127 23.42 4.17 -25.89
N GLU A 128 22.27 3.48 -25.92
CA GLU A 128 21.30 3.58 -27.03
C GLU A 128 20.78 5.02 -27.23
N LYS A 129 20.45 5.70 -26.13
CA LYS A 129 20.00 7.10 -26.14
C LYS A 129 21.12 8.12 -26.32
N LYS A 130 22.38 7.68 -26.50
CA LYS A 130 23.59 8.52 -26.61
C LYS A 130 23.78 9.44 -25.41
N ILE A 131 23.36 9.01 -24.23
CA ILE A 131 23.57 9.69 -22.97
C ILE A 131 24.86 9.14 -22.33
N PRO A 132 25.78 10.00 -21.87
CA PRO A 132 26.98 9.56 -21.18
C PRO A 132 26.67 8.67 -19.95
N THR A 133 27.31 7.49 -19.89
CA THR A 133 27.07 6.48 -18.84
C THR A 133 27.54 6.91 -17.46
N ASN A 134 28.40 7.91 -17.35
CA ASN A 134 28.80 8.52 -16.08
C ASN A 134 27.64 9.25 -15.37
N LEU A 135 26.53 9.50 -16.06
CA LEU A 135 25.34 10.13 -15.48
C LEU A 135 24.38 9.12 -14.85
N ILE A 136 24.67 7.83 -14.93
CA ILE A 136 23.74 6.78 -14.50
C ILE A 136 23.33 6.90 -13.04
N GLU A 137 24.26 7.25 -12.14
CA GLU A 137 23.99 7.42 -10.70
C GLU A 137 23.02 8.58 -10.40
N TYR A 138 22.95 9.57 -11.28
CA TYR A 138 22.06 10.73 -11.12
C TYR A 138 20.69 10.52 -11.77
N LEU A 139 20.59 9.56 -12.70
CA LEU A 139 19.36 9.24 -13.43
C LEU A 139 18.63 8.05 -12.82
N LEU A 140 19.34 7.15 -12.13
CA LEU A 140 18.77 6.01 -11.42
C LEU A 140 17.84 6.46 -10.28
N SER A 141 16.77 5.71 -10.06
CA SER A 141 15.87 5.86 -8.91
C SER A 141 15.49 4.49 -8.38
N ASP A 142 14.75 4.45 -7.26
CA ASP A 142 14.29 3.20 -6.63
C ASP A 142 13.34 2.37 -7.51
N ASP A 143 12.86 2.93 -8.63
CA ASP A 143 11.85 2.35 -9.50
C ASP A 143 12.26 2.48 -10.98
N ASP A 144 11.92 1.45 -11.76
CA ASP A 144 12.14 1.39 -13.21
C ASP A 144 11.39 2.52 -13.95
N GLU A 145 10.14 2.80 -13.58
CA GLU A 145 9.31 3.84 -14.21
C GLU A 145 9.93 5.22 -14.00
N LYS A 146 10.35 5.51 -12.77
CA LYS A 146 11.00 6.79 -12.42
C LYS A 146 12.34 6.94 -13.13
N THR A 147 13.13 5.87 -13.20
CA THR A 147 14.43 5.90 -13.89
C THR A 147 14.24 6.17 -15.38
N ASN A 148 13.28 5.52 -16.03
CA ASN A 148 12.94 5.80 -17.43
C ASN A 148 12.47 7.25 -17.63
N ALA A 149 11.60 7.76 -16.76
CA ALA A 149 11.14 9.14 -16.80
C ALA A 149 12.30 10.14 -16.65
N ASN A 150 13.24 9.90 -15.73
CA ASN A 150 14.43 10.74 -15.55
C ASN A 150 15.29 10.76 -16.81
N ILE A 151 15.51 9.60 -17.42
CA ILE A 151 16.27 9.45 -18.67
C ILE A 151 15.59 10.24 -19.80
N ASP A 152 14.27 10.14 -19.94
CA ASP A 152 13.53 10.84 -20.99
C ASP A 152 13.51 12.36 -20.77
N ILE A 153 13.38 12.83 -19.53
CA ILE A 153 13.48 14.25 -19.18
C ILE A 153 14.86 14.78 -19.53
N PHE A 154 15.91 14.04 -19.18
CA PHE A 154 17.29 14.41 -19.47
C PHE A 154 17.54 14.46 -20.99
N GLU A 155 17.12 13.42 -21.72
CA GLU A 155 17.25 13.32 -23.17
C GLU A 155 16.59 14.52 -23.88
N ASN A 156 15.35 14.83 -23.50
CA ASN A 156 14.59 15.93 -24.10
C ASN A 156 15.22 17.29 -23.79
N SER A 157 15.71 17.48 -22.57
CA SER A 157 16.36 18.72 -22.15
C SER A 157 17.68 18.93 -22.88
N MET A 158 18.48 17.87 -23.04
CA MET A 158 19.75 17.92 -23.75
C MET A 158 19.56 18.16 -25.24
N LYS A 159 18.58 17.51 -25.88
CA LYS A 159 18.20 17.77 -27.28
C LYS A 159 17.81 19.23 -27.50
N LYS A 160 16.98 19.80 -26.63
CA LYS A 160 16.60 21.23 -26.70
C LYS A 160 17.79 22.16 -26.54
N TYR A 161 18.68 21.89 -25.58
CA TYR A 161 19.88 22.70 -25.35
C TYR A 161 20.83 22.66 -26.55
N ILE A 162 21.10 21.48 -27.11
CA ILE A 162 21.94 21.32 -28.29
C ILE A 162 21.32 22.06 -29.48
N GLN A 163 20.01 21.92 -29.70
CA GLN A 163 19.31 22.64 -30.76
C GLN A 163 19.48 24.16 -30.61
N SER A 164 19.27 24.70 -29.41
CA SER A 164 19.46 26.15 -29.15
C SER A 164 20.88 26.61 -29.47
N ARG A 165 21.91 25.83 -29.10
CA ARG A 165 23.30 26.16 -29.39
C ARG A 165 23.65 26.05 -30.87
N VAL A 166 23.08 25.07 -31.58
CA VAL A 166 23.23 24.95 -33.03
C VAL A 166 22.56 26.13 -33.72
N ASP A 167 21.36 26.52 -33.29
CA ASP A 167 20.64 27.68 -33.83
C ASP A 167 21.41 28.99 -33.57
N GLU A 168 21.96 29.17 -32.37
CA GLU A 168 22.86 30.29 -32.04
C GLU A 168 24.09 30.31 -32.96
N ARG A 169 24.75 29.16 -33.14
CA ARG A 169 25.95 29.05 -33.99
C ARG A 169 25.64 29.24 -35.47
N ILE A 170 24.47 28.81 -35.95
CA ILE A 170 24.03 29.07 -37.33
C ILE A 170 23.74 30.56 -37.51
N LYS A 171 23.14 31.22 -36.51
CA LYS A 171 22.93 32.68 -36.54
C LYS A 171 24.24 33.46 -36.52
N ASP A 172 25.22 33.03 -35.72
CA ASP A 172 26.53 33.70 -35.55
C ASP A 172 27.52 33.36 -36.68
N GLY A 173 27.48 32.12 -37.18
CA GLY A 173 28.31 31.64 -38.29
C GLY A 173 27.72 31.95 -39.68
N SER A 174 26.48 32.40 -39.76
CA SER A 174 25.92 33.01 -40.96
C SER A 174 26.49 34.42 -41.08
N TYR A 175 27.66 34.52 -41.72
CA TYR A 175 27.98 35.74 -42.46
C TYR A 175 26.83 35.96 -43.43
N THR A 176 25.91 36.87 -43.07
CA THR A 176 25.05 37.50 -44.06
C THR A 176 26.04 38.27 -44.94
N PRO A 177 26.30 37.85 -46.19
CA PRO A 177 27.13 38.65 -47.05
C PRO A 177 26.53 40.05 -47.08
N PRO A 178 27.33 41.13 -47.08
CA PRO A 178 26.86 42.47 -47.37
C PRO A 178 26.44 42.50 -48.84
N GLY A 179 25.31 41.89 -49.11
CA GLY A 179 24.57 41.96 -50.34
C GLY A 179 23.32 42.77 -50.04
N LYS A 180 23.51 44.07 -49.77
CA LYS A 180 22.66 45.20 -50.16
C LYS A 180 23.03 46.50 -49.45
N GLU A 181 24.27 46.95 -49.65
CA GLU A 181 24.58 48.40 -49.71
C GLU A 181 25.06 48.81 -51.12
N GLY A 182 24.74 47.99 -52.14
CA GLY A 182 24.97 48.30 -53.56
C GLY A 182 23.70 48.49 -54.39
N ASP A 183 22.50 48.36 -53.78
CA ASP A 183 21.23 48.50 -54.51
C ASP A 183 20.75 49.97 -54.58
N ASN A 184 21.27 50.87 -53.72
CA ASN A 184 20.88 52.28 -53.75
C ASN A 184 21.63 53.08 -54.82
N GLU A 185 22.96 52.98 -54.94
CA GLU A 185 23.72 53.74 -55.95
C GLU A 185 23.41 53.28 -57.38
N LEU A 186 23.28 51.97 -57.63
CA LEU A 186 22.87 51.47 -58.95
C LEU A 186 21.42 51.85 -59.29
N SER A 187 20.54 52.03 -58.29
CA SER A 187 19.16 52.51 -58.53
C SER A 187 19.11 54.02 -58.82
N GLU A 188 19.99 54.82 -58.20
CA GLU A 188 20.08 56.26 -58.45
C GLU A 188 20.69 56.56 -59.81
N VAL A 189 21.77 55.87 -60.18
CA VAL A 189 22.36 55.97 -61.53
C VAL A 189 21.35 55.52 -62.58
N ARG A 190 20.58 54.44 -62.34
CA ARG A 190 19.50 54.00 -63.25
C ARG A 190 18.32 54.98 -63.29
N LYS A 191 17.99 55.66 -62.19
CA LYS A 191 16.97 56.74 -62.16
C LYS A 191 17.44 57.97 -62.94
N GLN A 192 18.69 58.40 -62.79
CA GLN A 192 19.25 59.53 -63.53
C GLN A 192 19.34 59.24 -65.04
N ILE A 193 19.74 58.03 -65.43
CA ILE A 193 19.76 57.61 -66.84
C ILE A 193 18.33 57.61 -67.43
N LYS A 194 17.31 57.13 -66.69
CA LYS A 194 15.91 57.19 -67.15
C LYS A 194 15.35 58.62 -67.21
N GLN A 195 15.71 59.51 -66.28
CA GLN A 195 15.31 60.92 -66.34
C GLN A 195 15.97 61.67 -67.50
N GLY A 196 17.23 61.35 -67.82
CA GLY A 196 17.93 61.90 -68.98
C GLY A 196 17.36 61.43 -70.31
N LEU A 197 16.91 60.17 -70.41
CA LEU A 197 16.25 59.65 -71.62
C LEU A 197 14.82 60.15 -71.82
N ASN A 198 14.10 60.51 -70.75
CA ASN A 198 12.73 61.03 -70.83
C ASN A 198 12.64 62.57 -71.00
N SER A 199 13.78 63.25 -71.12
CA SER A 199 13.87 64.71 -71.30
C SER A 199 14.34 65.13 -72.70
N PHE A 200 14.30 64.22 -73.67
CA PHE A 200 14.47 64.47 -75.11
C PHE A 200 13.18 64.20 -75.87
#